data_AF-A0A7W8CZU2-F1
#
_entry.id   AF-A0A7W8CZU2-F1
#
_cell.length_a   1.000
_cell.length_b   1.000
_cell.length_c   1.000
_cell.angle_alpha   90.00
_cell.angle_beta   90.00
_cell.angle_gamma   90.00
#
_symmetry.space_group_name_H-M   'P 1'
#
loop_
_entity.id
_entity.type
_entity.pdbx_description
1 polymer ?
#
loop_
_entity_poly.entity_id
_entity_poly.type
_entity_poly.pdbx_seq_one_letter_code
_entity_poly.pdbx_strand_id
1 'polypeptide(L)'
;MTYPAPLQPQTIARRIEKAGFSETEKQFFPAFLAAAANTYGMIDMDELWEVYKVLRNHNEPGFPVISKAKLCAYAGLARRMADMPYRIYQASELYREAPTGPEAQIIVHHELIGINGYSLDISALPDQRRPYSIYVPTEFLQCSVLHRIPAELEFHTFLDRLRTSPEILQANGIDPEQIKQIGGRRLNNFLYLNADEQKELQLYTDFYSPQEADAYQQSIGRSESEKLTRRTVHMLRTGLETREEIADHILNELDEIGAHLSDYRFMIFGDLFEDLADYLPSWAYWGWPPKDAQ
;
A
#
# COMPACT_ATOMS: atom_id res chain seq x y z
N MET A 1 -21.52 3.25 -0.89
CA MET A 1 -21.50 2.69 -2.26
C MET A 1 -21.05 1.26 -2.15
N THR A 2 -21.69 0.30 -2.84
CA THR A 2 -21.38 -1.13 -2.66
C THR A 2 -20.55 -1.62 -3.84
N TYR A 3 -19.26 -1.89 -3.60
CA TYR A 3 -18.39 -2.53 -4.58
C TYR A 3 -18.97 -3.90 -4.97
N PRO A 4 -18.97 -4.29 -6.26
CA PRO A 4 -19.67 -5.50 -6.67
C PRO A 4 -19.00 -6.76 -6.11
N ALA A 5 -19.82 -7.68 -5.59
CA ALA A 5 -19.35 -8.94 -5.04
C ALA A 5 -18.52 -9.74 -6.06
N PRO A 6 -17.43 -10.40 -5.62
CA PRO A 6 -16.61 -11.23 -6.50
C PRO A 6 -17.44 -12.36 -7.11
N LEU A 7 -17.08 -12.77 -8.32
CA LEU A 7 -17.66 -13.93 -8.98
C LEU A 7 -16.84 -15.18 -8.68
N GLN A 8 -17.50 -16.34 -8.74
CA GLN A 8 -16.83 -17.62 -8.57
C GLN A 8 -15.69 -17.80 -9.59
N PRO A 9 -14.52 -18.36 -9.21
CA PRO A 9 -13.36 -18.50 -10.09
C PRO A 9 -13.67 -19.18 -11.43
N GLN A 10 -14.49 -20.23 -11.41
CA GLN A 10 -14.93 -20.93 -12.63
C GLN A 10 -15.75 -20.03 -13.57
N THR A 11 -16.54 -19.11 -13.01
CA THR A 11 -17.32 -18.13 -13.80
C THR A 11 -16.41 -17.11 -14.45
N ILE A 12 -15.40 -16.62 -13.72
CA ILE A 12 -14.37 -15.72 -14.26
C ILE A 12 -13.60 -16.41 -15.39
N ALA A 13 -13.08 -17.61 -15.17
CA ALA A 13 -12.33 -18.37 -16.17
C ALA A 13 -13.14 -18.53 -17.47
N ARG A 14 -14.42 -18.92 -17.36
CA ARG A 14 -15.31 -19.01 -18.54
C ARG A 14 -15.51 -17.68 -19.25
N ARG A 15 -15.57 -16.55 -18.53
CA ARG A 15 -15.71 -15.21 -19.13
C ARG A 15 -14.42 -14.78 -19.84
N ILE A 16 -13.26 -15.07 -19.26
CA ILE A 16 -11.95 -14.82 -19.87
C ILE A 16 -11.82 -15.62 -21.18
N GLU A 17 -12.18 -16.91 -21.18
CA GLU A 17 -12.15 -17.72 -22.40
C GLU A 17 -13.08 -17.17 -23.50
N LYS A 18 -14.30 -16.78 -23.12
CA LYS A 18 -15.27 -16.20 -24.06
C LYS A 18 -14.87 -14.84 -24.60
N ALA A 19 -14.07 -14.07 -23.87
CA ALA A 19 -13.61 -12.76 -24.28
C ALA A 19 -12.51 -12.82 -25.37
N GLY A 20 -12.00 -14.02 -25.69
CA GLY A 20 -11.06 -14.20 -26.80
C GLY A 20 -9.67 -13.61 -26.54
N PHE A 21 -9.25 -13.58 -25.27
CA PHE A 21 -7.87 -13.24 -24.93
C PHE A 21 -6.93 -14.37 -25.36
N SER A 22 -5.81 -14.01 -25.99
CA SER A 22 -4.70 -14.93 -26.25
C SER A 22 -4.03 -15.38 -24.95
N GLU A 23 -3.26 -16.45 -25.00
CA GLU A 23 -2.53 -16.93 -23.82
C GLU A 23 -1.55 -15.88 -23.28
N THR A 24 -0.85 -15.18 -24.18
CA THR A 24 0.05 -14.07 -23.82
C THR A 24 -0.70 -12.94 -23.11
N GLU A 25 -1.90 -12.58 -23.58
CA GLU A 25 -2.73 -11.55 -22.93
C GLU A 25 -3.20 -12.00 -21.53
N LYS A 26 -3.61 -13.27 -21.38
CA LYS A 26 -4.04 -13.83 -20.09
C LYS A 26 -2.92 -13.81 -19.04
N GLN A 27 -1.67 -13.97 -19.45
CA GLN A 27 -0.49 -13.91 -18.57
C GLN A 27 -0.06 -12.46 -18.31
N PHE A 28 -0.17 -11.59 -19.31
CA PHE A 28 0.26 -10.20 -19.22
C PHE A 28 -0.64 -9.33 -18.34
N PHE A 29 -1.97 -9.37 -18.56
CA PHE A 29 -2.89 -8.45 -17.91
C PHE A 29 -2.87 -8.50 -16.36
N PRO A 30 -2.86 -9.68 -15.70
CA PRO A 30 -2.77 -9.72 -14.23
C PRO A 30 -1.53 -8.98 -13.71
N ALA A 31 -0.36 -9.28 -14.28
CA ALA A 31 0.89 -8.67 -13.86
C ALA A 31 0.91 -7.16 -14.16
N PHE A 32 0.41 -6.76 -15.33
CA PHE A 32 0.37 -5.36 -15.74
C PHE A 32 -0.53 -4.49 -14.84
N LEU A 33 -1.73 -4.98 -14.50
CA LEU A 33 -2.65 -4.26 -13.62
C LEU A 33 -2.14 -4.23 -12.16
N ALA A 34 -1.54 -5.33 -11.68
CA ALA A 34 -0.94 -5.36 -10.35
C ALA A 34 0.26 -4.42 -10.24
N ALA A 35 1.13 -4.41 -11.26
CA ALA A 35 2.26 -3.48 -11.33
C ALA A 35 1.79 -2.04 -11.30
N ALA A 36 0.77 -1.70 -12.08
CA ALA A 36 0.19 -0.35 -12.10
C ALA A 36 -0.35 0.07 -10.72
N ALA A 37 -1.12 -0.79 -10.06
CA ALA A 37 -1.61 -0.49 -8.72
C ALA A 37 -0.47 -0.29 -7.72
N ASN A 38 0.54 -1.16 -7.74
CA ASN A 38 1.67 -1.10 -6.82
C ASN A 38 2.54 0.15 -7.04
N THR A 39 2.76 0.54 -8.30
CA THR A 39 3.62 1.69 -8.66
C THR A 39 2.91 3.03 -8.43
N TYR A 40 1.62 3.14 -8.75
CA TYR A 40 0.94 4.44 -8.77
C TYR A 40 -0.08 4.64 -7.66
N GLY A 41 -0.45 3.57 -6.95
CA GLY A 41 -1.50 3.55 -5.93
C GLY A 41 -2.88 3.64 -6.57
N MET A 42 -3.12 4.63 -7.40
CA MET A 42 -4.34 4.85 -8.16
C MET A 42 -3.96 5.12 -9.62
N ILE A 43 -4.71 4.70 -10.63
CA ILE A 43 -4.45 5.12 -12.02
C ILE A 43 -5.68 4.87 -12.87
N ASP A 44 -6.03 5.80 -13.76
CA ASP A 44 -7.12 5.61 -14.71
C ASP A 44 -6.65 4.85 -15.97
N MET A 45 -7.60 4.44 -16.82
CA MET A 45 -7.28 3.67 -18.02
C MET A 45 -6.57 4.48 -19.10
N ASP A 46 -6.70 5.81 -19.11
CA ASP A 46 -6.04 6.68 -20.09
C ASP A 46 -4.55 6.79 -19.75
N GLU A 47 -4.24 7.11 -18.51
CA GLU A 47 -2.89 7.17 -17.96
C GLU A 47 -2.20 5.81 -18.06
N LEU A 48 -2.88 4.73 -17.68
CA LEU A 48 -2.33 3.38 -17.81
C LEU A 48 -2.06 3.00 -19.27
N TRP A 49 -2.88 3.48 -20.21
CA TRP A 49 -2.65 3.26 -21.63
C TRP A 49 -1.41 4.02 -22.13
N GLU A 50 -1.16 5.23 -21.63
CA GLU A 50 0.09 5.95 -21.90
C GLU A 50 1.31 5.19 -21.40
N VAL A 51 1.26 4.65 -20.17
CA VAL A 51 2.31 3.79 -19.60
C VAL A 51 2.58 2.58 -20.52
N TYR A 52 1.53 1.89 -20.97
CA TYR A 52 1.67 0.78 -21.91
C TYR A 52 2.38 1.19 -23.21
N LYS A 53 2.01 2.33 -23.80
CA LYS A 53 2.63 2.83 -25.03
C LYS A 53 4.11 3.13 -24.84
N VAL A 54 4.48 3.74 -23.70
CA VAL A 54 5.88 4.01 -23.34
C VAL A 54 6.66 2.69 -23.25
N LEU A 55 6.19 1.72 -22.45
CA LEU A 55 6.83 0.40 -22.30
C LEU A 55 7.02 -0.32 -23.63
N ARG A 56 5.99 -0.29 -24.48
CA ARG A 56 6.05 -0.88 -25.82
C ARG A 56 7.09 -0.19 -26.71
N ASN A 57 7.17 1.15 -26.66
CA ASN A 57 8.08 1.93 -27.50
C ASN A 57 9.55 1.81 -27.05
N HIS A 58 9.80 1.55 -25.77
CA HIS A 58 11.14 1.30 -25.24
C HIS A 58 11.69 -0.11 -25.53
N ASN A 59 10.99 -0.90 -26.35
CA ASN A 59 11.45 -2.20 -26.86
C ASN A 59 11.80 -3.21 -25.76
N GLU A 60 11.04 -3.28 -24.66
CA GLU A 60 11.13 -4.45 -23.78
C GLU A 60 10.76 -5.72 -24.58
N PRO A 61 11.72 -6.64 -24.84
CA PRO A 61 11.46 -7.81 -25.65
C PRO A 61 10.41 -8.69 -24.95
N GLY A 62 9.24 -8.83 -25.56
CA GLY A 62 8.17 -9.71 -25.05
C GLY A 62 6.89 -9.01 -24.59
N PHE A 63 6.80 -7.67 -24.62
CA PHE A 63 5.52 -7.00 -24.35
C PHE A 63 4.49 -7.30 -25.45
N PRO A 64 3.29 -7.80 -25.11
CA PRO A 64 2.28 -8.15 -26.11
C PRO A 64 1.69 -6.92 -26.78
N VAL A 65 1.35 -7.08 -28.07
CA VAL A 65 0.56 -6.09 -28.80
C VAL A 65 -0.90 -6.24 -28.40
N ILE A 66 -1.39 -5.29 -27.60
CA ILE A 66 -2.78 -5.26 -27.12
C ILE A 66 -3.49 -4.00 -27.62
N SER A 67 -4.82 -4.00 -27.54
CA SER A 67 -5.64 -2.80 -27.74
C SER A 67 -6.13 -2.26 -26.40
N LYS A 68 -6.35 -0.95 -26.32
CA LYS A 68 -6.98 -0.31 -25.14
C LYS A 68 -8.32 -0.95 -24.80
N ALA A 69 -9.12 -1.29 -25.82
CA ALA A 69 -10.39 -1.98 -25.65
C ALA A 69 -10.25 -3.34 -24.93
N LYS A 70 -9.21 -4.14 -25.26
CA LYS A 70 -8.93 -5.40 -24.57
C LYS A 70 -8.46 -5.19 -23.14
N LEU A 71 -7.63 -4.17 -22.90
CA LEU A 71 -7.21 -3.79 -21.55
C LEU A 71 -8.43 -3.41 -20.68
N CYS A 72 -9.31 -2.53 -21.18
CA CYS A 72 -10.56 -2.16 -20.49
C CYS A 72 -11.51 -3.35 -20.26
N ALA A 73 -11.62 -4.25 -21.24
CA ALA A 73 -12.44 -5.45 -21.11
C ALA A 73 -11.90 -6.40 -20.04
N TYR A 74 -10.58 -6.61 -19.99
CA TYR A 74 -9.95 -7.42 -18.96
C TYR A 74 -10.11 -6.79 -17.58
N ALA A 75 -9.86 -5.47 -17.44
CA ALA A 75 -10.07 -4.70 -16.22
C ALA A 75 -11.52 -4.88 -15.68
N GLY A 76 -12.52 -4.84 -16.57
CA GLY A 76 -13.91 -5.07 -16.20
C GLY A 76 -14.20 -6.48 -15.68
N LEU A 77 -13.43 -7.49 -16.11
CA LEU A 77 -13.48 -8.84 -15.53
C LEU A 77 -12.70 -8.91 -14.20
N ALA A 78 -11.52 -8.31 -14.15
CA ALA A 78 -10.64 -8.25 -12.97
C ALA A 78 -11.34 -7.59 -11.77
N ARG A 79 -12.20 -6.60 -12.02
CA ARG A 79 -13.09 -5.99 -11.04
C ARG A 79 -13.92 -7.01 -10.23
N ARG A 80 -14.25 -8.16 -10.82
CA ARG A 80 -15.07 -9.23 -10.23
C ARG A 80 -14.25 -10.43 -9.77
N MET A 81 -12.91 -10.37 -9.85
CA MET A 81 -12.02 -11.39 -9.32
C MET A 81 -11.85 -11.20 -7.81
N ALA A 82 -11.72 -12.31 -7.09
CA ALA A 82 -11.32 -12.28 -5.67
C ALA A 82 -9.80 -12.12 -5.56
N ASP A 83 -9.33 -11.66 -4.40
CA ASP A 83 -7.92 -11.70 -3.98
C ASP A 83 -6.92 -10.95 -4.90
N MET A 84 -7.40 -9.92 -5.61
CA MET A 84 -6.51 -9.03 -6.35
C MET A 84 -5.88 -8.01 -5.39
N PRO A 85 -4.61 -7.60 -5.59
CA PRO A 85 -3.94 -6.59 -4.75
C PRO A 85 -4.48 -5.16 -4.97
N TYR A 86 -5.57 -5.03 -5.73
CA TYR A 86 -6.23 -3.79 -6.11
C TYR A 86 -7.73 -4.03 -6.30
N ARG A 87 -8.49 -2.93 -6.31
CA ARG A 87 -9.88 -2.89 -6.79
C ARG A 87 -9.99 -2.00 -8.02
N ILE A 88 -11.05 -2.21 -8.80
CA ILE A 88 -11.32 -1.42 -10.01
C ILE A 88 -12.69 -0.76 -9.88
N TYR A 89 -12.68 0.55 -9.71
CA TYR A 89 -13.88 1.38 -9.62
C TYR A 89 -14.23 1.96 -10.99
N GLN A 90 -15.50 2.28 -11.20
CA GLN A 90 -15.88 3.25 -12.21
C GLN A 90 -15.58 4.63 -11.63
N ALA A 91 -15.14 5.58 -12.45
CA ALA A 91 -14.90 6.94 -12.01
C ALA A 91 -16.15 7.55 -11.34
N SER A 92 -17.35 7.24 -11.86
CA SER A 92 -18.63 7.65 -11.27
C SER A 92 -18.92 7.10 -9.87
N GLU A 93 -18.20 6.06 -9.42
CA GLU A 93 -18.28 5.53 -8.06
C GLU A 93 -17.34 6.24 -7.09
N LEU A 94 -16.41 7.05 -7.58
CA LEU A 94 -15.48 7.82 -6.74
C LEU A 94 -15.81 9.31 -6.77
N TYR A 95 -16.22 9.83 -7.92
CA TYR A 95 -16.49 11.25 -8.13
C TYR A 95 -17.89 11.49 -8.66
N ARG A 96 -18.57 12.48 -8.07
CA ARG A 96 -19.88 12.94 -8.56
C ARG A 96 -19.69 13.49 -9.97
N GLU A 97 -20.54 13.07 -10.91
CA GLU A 97 -20.53 13.54 -12.32
C GLU A 97 -19.38 13.02 -13.20
N ALA A 98 -18.56 12.08 -12.70
CA ALA A 98 -17.56 11.44 -13.54
C ALA A 98 -18.18 10.54 -14.63
N PRO A 99 -17.46 10.34 -15.76
CA PRO A 99 -17.94 9.50 -16.86
C PRO A 99 -18.15 8.04 -16.43
N THR A 100 -18.97 7.33 -17.21
CA THR A 100 -19.21 5.89 -17.04
C THR A 100 -18.77 5.14 -18.28
N GLY A 101 -18.40 3.87 -18.11
CA GLY A 101 -18.11 2.97 -19.22
C GLY A 101 -16.75 2.28 -19.08
N PRO A 102 -16.37 1.48 -20.10
CA PRO A 102 -15.15 0.67 -20.03
C PRO A 102 -13.87 1.47 -19.87
N GLU A 103 -13.78 2.68 -20.41
CA GLU A 103 -12.59 3.53 -20.29
C GLU A 103 -12.57 4.35 -18.99
N ALA A 104 -13.74 4.60 -18.39
CA ALA A 104 -13.86 5.31 -17.12
C ALA A 104 -13.63 4.39 -15.90
N GLN A 105 -12.70 3.46 -16.02
CA GLN A 105 -12.27 2.58 -14.93
C GLN A 105 -11.04 3.19 -14.23
N ILE A 106 -10.95 3.03 -12.92
CA ILE A 106 -9.81 3.46 -12.12
C ILE A 106 -9.36 2.28 -11.27
N ILE A 107 -8.08 1.93 -11.41
CA ILE A 107 -7.44 0.92 -10.58
C ILE A 107 -6.99 1.61 -9.29
N VAL A 108 -7.29 1.00 -8.15
CA VAL A 108 -6.95 1.50 -6.83
C VAL A 108 -6.33 0.37 -6.03
N HIS A 109 -5.09 0.58 -5.58
CA HIS A 109 -4.35 -0.34 -4.73
C HIS A 109 -5.09 -0.57 -3.42
N HIS A 110 -5.11 -1.80 -2.93
CA HIS A 110 -5.91 -2.17 -1.76
C HIS A 110 -5.54 -1.40 -0.48
N GLU A 111 -4.28 -1.00 -0.31
CA GLU A 111 -3.86 -0.21 0.86
C GLU A 111 -4.40 1.23 0.83
N LEU A 112 -4.78 1.76 -0.33
CA LEU A 112 -5.53 3.02 -0.38
C LEU A 112 -7.00 2.81 -0.03
N ILE A 113 -7.48 1.59 0.11
CA ILE A 113 -8.90 1.34 0.33
C ILE A 113 -9.11 1.22 1.83
N GLY A 114 -9.50 2.34 2.42
CA GLY A 114 -9.89 2.40 3.81
C GLY A 114 -11.17 1.62 4.08
N ILE A 115 -11.55 1.60 5.34
CA ILE A 115 -12.72 0.88 5.83
C ILE A 115 -13.98 1.34 5.06
N ASN A 116 -14.82 0.41 4.59
CA ASN A 116 -16.00 0.66 3.72
C ASN A 116 -15.72 1.08 2.27
N GLY A 117 -14.48 1.01 1.78
CA GLY A 117 -14.16 1.48 0.43
C GLY A 117 -13.91 2.98 0.35
N TYR A 118 -13.80 3.65 1.48
CA TYR A 118 -13.37 5.04 1.61
C TYR A 118 -12.20 5.08 2.60
N SER A 119 -10.98 5.27 2.10
CA SER A 119 -10.00 6.03 2.88
C SER A 119 -10.15 7.49 2.51
N LEU A 120 -9.68 8.38 3.39
CA LEU A 120 -9.37 9.76 3.02
C LEU A 120 -8.41 9.79 1.82
N ASP A 121 -7.54 8.79 1.72
CA ASP A 121 -6.47 8.67 0.73
C ASP A 121 -6.96 8.54 -0.70
N ILE A 122 -8.03 7.79 -1.00
CA ILE A 122 -8.55 7.68 -2.39
C ILE A 122 -8.99 9.05 -2.90
N SER A 123 -9.65 9.83 -2.06
CA SER A 123 -10.11 11.16 -2.44
C SER A 123 -9.00 12.21 -2.42
N ALA A 124 -8.01 12.07 -1.53
CA ALA A 124 -6.95 13.05 -1.34
C ALA A 124 -5.75 12.85 -2.29
N LEU A 125 -5.44 11.61 -2.67
CA LEU A 125 -4.27 11.30 -3.49
C LEU A 125 -4.25 12.06 -4.83
N PRO A 126 -5.35 12.15 -5.62
CA PRO A 126 -5.36 12.93 -6.85
C PRO A 126 -5.01 14.40 -6.64
N ASP A 127 -5.49 15.01 -5.55
CA ASP A 127 -5.24 16.42 -5.21
C ASP A 127 -3.80 16.64 -4.73
N GLN A 128 -3.19 15.61 -4.12
CA GLN A 128 -1.82 15.64 -3.61
C GLN A 128 -0.78 15.22 -4.65
N ARG A 129 -1.21 14.71 -5.81
CA ARG A 129 -0.30 14.36 -6.91
C ARG A 129 0.51 15.56 -7.34
N ARG A 130 1.82 15.40 -7.25
CA ARG A 130 2.77 16.40 -7.72
C ARG A 130 2.75 16.45 -9.25
N PRO A 131 3.04 17.62 -9.85
CA PRO A 131 2.93 17.82 -11.29
C PRO A 131 4.11 17.22 -12.08
N TYR A 132 4.51 15.99 -11.75
CA TYR A 132 5.54 15.23 -12.45
C TYR A 132 4.92 14.37 -13.55
N SER A 133 5.72 14.03 -14.56
CA SER A 133 5.33 13.00 -15.54
C SER A 133 5.26 11.63 -14.87
N ILE A 134 4.38 10.77 -15.37
CA ILE A 134 4.25 9.39 -14.89
C ILE A 134 5.60 8.66 -14.99
N TYR A 135 6.07 8.11 -13.87
CA TYR A 135 7.28 7.28 -13.86
C TYR A 135 7.00 5.94 -14.55
N VAL A 136 7.84 5.52 -15.49
CA VAL A 136 7.71 4.20 -16.12
C VAL A 136 8.97 3.38 -15.83
N PRO A 137 8.93 2.50 -14.80
CA PRO A 137 10.04 1.62 -14.47
C PRO A 137 10.49 0.74 -15.65
N THR A 138 11.80 0.54 -15.82
CA THR A 138 12.38 -0.33 -16.86
C THR A 138 12.01 -1.80 -16.72
N GLU A 139 11.66 -2.26 -15.51
CA GLU A 139 11.24 -3.64 -15.25
C GLU A 139 9.80 -3.65 -14.70
N PHE A 140 8.89 -2.94 -15.38
CA PHE A 140 7.56 -2.63 -14.86
C PHE A 140 6.77 -3.85 -14.39
N LEU A 141 6.79 -4.96 -15.12
CA LEU A 141 6.05 -6.16 -14.72
C LEU A 141 6.57 -6.80 -13.43
N GLN A 142 7.83 -6.58 -13.06
CA GLN A 142 8.35 -7.04 -11.77
C GLN A 142 7.72 -6.27 -10.59
N CYS A 143 7.25 -5.04 -10.81
CA CYS A 143 6.49 -4.28 -9.82
C CYS A 143 5.12 -4.90 -9.48
N SER A 144 4.68 -5.94 -10.20
CA SER A 144 3.46 -6.71 -9.88
C SER A 144 3.47 -7.34 -8.50
N VAL A 145 4.66 -7.53 -7.93
CA VAL A 145 4.89 -7.97 -6.56
C VAL A 145 5.65 -6.87 -5.83
N LEU A 146 5.13 -6.43 -4.68
CA LEU A 146 5.85 -5.48 -3.83
C LEU A 146 6.98 -6.19 -3.10
N HIS A 147 8.20 -5.73 -3.36
CA HIS A 147 9.39 -6.13 -2.64
C HIS A 147 9.88 -4.98 -1.76
N ARG A 148 10.45 -5.33 -0.60
CA ARG A 148 11.16 -4.34 0.22
C ARG A 148 12.38 -3.83 -0.53
N ILE A 149 12.53 -2.52 -0.58
CA ILE A 149 13.75 -1.91 -1.07
C ILE A 149 14.85 -2.01 0.00
N PRO A 150 16.14 -1.87 -0.36
CA PRO A 150 17.24 -1.91 0.62
C PRO A 150 17.04 -0.95 1.80
N ALA A 151 16.63 0.30 1.55
CA ALA A 151 16.38 1.29 2.60
C ALA A 151 15.28 0.84 3.60
N GLU A 152 14.22 0.21 3.10
CA GLU A 152 13.15 -0.35 3.95
C GLU A 152 13.68 -1.51 4.82
N LEU A 153 14.54 -2.37 4.27
CA LEU A 153 15.15 -3.47 5.01
C LEU A 153 16.10 -2.96 6.11
N GLU A 154 16.87 -1.92 5.84
CA GLU A 154 17.79 -1.32 6.82
C GLU A 154 17.01 -0.63 7.95
N PHE A 155 16.00 0.17 7.60
CA PHE A 155 15.10 0.80 8.57
C PHE A 155 14.40 -0.25 9.45
N HIS A 156 13.84 -1.30 8.84
CA HIS A 156 13.22 -2.41 9.56
C HIS A 156 14.21 -3.10 10.51
N THR A 157 15.43 -3.39 10.03
CA THR A 157 16.48 -4.04 10.81
C THR A 157 16.94 -3.18 11.99
N PHE A 158 16.92 -1.86 11.84
CA PHE A 158 17.16 -0.93 12.94
C PHE A 158 16.08 -1.05 14.02
N LEU A 159 14.80 -0.97 13.65
CA LEU A 159 13.67 -1.11 14.57
C LEU A 159 13.69 -2.45 15.31
N ASP A 160 14.01 -3.54 14.61
CA ASP A 160 14.16 -4.89 15.16
C ASP A 160 15.12 -4.98 16.36
N ARG A 161 16.13 -4.09 16.40
CA ARG A 161 17.19 -4.10 17.42
C ARG A 161 16.87 -3.21 18.61
N LEU A 162 15.88 -2.33 18.49
CA LEU A 162 15.41 -1.50 19.59
C LEU A 162 14.86 -2.38 20.71
N ARG A 163 14.94 -1.89 21.95
CA ARG A 163 14.45 -2.59 23.12
C ARG A 163 13.63 -1.62 23.95
N THR A 164 12.55 -2.13 24.52
CA THR A 164 11.75 -1.40 25.49
C THR A 164 12.47 -1.32 26.83
N SER A 165 12.21 -0.26 27.59
CA SER A 165 12.61 -0.11 29.00
C SER A 165 11.39 -0.32 29.90
N PRO A 166 11.42 -1.31 30.82
CA PRO A 166 10.36 -1.48 31.82
C PRO A 166 10.12 -0.22 32.66
N GLU A 167 11.18 0.54 32.95
CA GLU A 167 11.11 1.78 33.72
C GLU A 167 10.33 2.86 32.98
N ILE A 168 10.59 3.03 31.67
CA ILE A 168 9.88 4.00 30.83
C ILE A 168 8.43 3.55 30.60
N LEU A 169 8.20 2.27 30.33
CA LEU A 169 6.85 1.72 30.22
C LEU A 169 6.02 1.98 31.48
N GLN A 170 6.62 1.83 32.67
CA GLN A 170 5.96 2.16 33.94
C GLN A 170 5.67 3.65 34.05
N ALA A 171 6.61 4.51 33.65
CA ALA A 171 6.42 5.97 33.66
C ALA A 171 5.31 6.42 32.70
N ASN A 172 5.13 5.72 31.57
CA ASN A 172 4.06 5.94 30.60
C ASN A 172 2.71 5.35 31.05
N GLY A 173 2.65 4.72 32.23
CA GLY A 173 1.41 4.18 32.79
C GLY A 173 0.94 2.88 32.13
N ILE A 174 1.83 2.14 31.46
CA ILE A 174 1.52 0.84 30.87
C ILE A 174 1.21 -0.18 31.97
N ASP A 175 0.21 -1.03 31.74
CA ASP A 175 -0.25 -2.02 32.72
C ASP A 175 0.89 -2.99 33.13
N PRO A 176 1.05 -3.31 34.43
CA PRO A 176 2.11 -4.20 34.90
C PRO A 176 2.15 -5.59 34.22
N GLU A 177 1.00 -6.16 33.81
CA GLU A 177 0.99 -7.43 33.06
C GLU A 177 1.49 -7.24 31.63
N GLN A 178 1.17 -6.12 30.98
CA GLN A 178 1.73 -5.78 29.67
C GLN A 178 3.25 -5.54 29.78
N ILE A 179 3.73 -4.86 30.82
CA ILE A 179 5.17 -4.66 31.05
C ILE A 179 5.91 -6.00 31.17
N LYS A 180 5.34 -7.00 31.84
CA LYS A 180 5.94 -8.36 31.90
C LYS A 180 6.06 -9.01 30.53
N GLN A 181 5.15 -8.69 29.61
CA GLN A 181 5.12 -9.24 28.26
C GLN A 181 6.13 -8.57 27.34
N ILE A 182 6.30 -7.24 27.42
CA ILE A 182 7.10 -6.49 26.45
C ILE A 182 8.38 -5.88 27.01
N GLY A 183 8.49 -5.68 28.33
CA GLY A 183 9.59 -4.97 28.98
C GLY A 183 10.97 -5.62 28.76
N GLY A 184 11.95 -4.82 28.35
CA GLY A 184 13.31 -5.28 28.07
C GLY A 184 13.45 -6.09 26.78
N ARG A 185 12.34 -6.38 26.08
CA ARG A 185 12.33 -7.19 24.86
C ARG A 185 12.63 -6.33 23.64
N ARG A 186 13.11 -6.99 22.59
CA ARG A 186 13.23 -6.36 21.29
C ARG A 186 11.88 -6.26 20.60
N LEU A 187 11.67 -5.21 19.82
CA LEU A 187 10.43 -4.93 19.11
C LEU A 187 10.03 -6.08 18.17
N ASN A 188 11.00 -6.85 17.67
CA ASN A 188 10.72 -8.00 16.82
C ASN A 188 10.18 -9.24 17.53
N ASN A 189 10.07 -9.23 18.86
CA ASN A 189 9.67 -10.38 19.67
C ASN A 189 8.29 -10.25 20.32
N PHE A 190 7.56 -9.17 20.04
CA PHE A 190 6.21 -8.96 20.56
C PHE A 190 5.39 -8.14 19.58
N LEU A 191 4.07 -8.20 19.76
CA LEU A 191 3.11 -7.27 19.19
C LEU A 191 2.53 -6.46 20.35
N TYR A 192 2.49 -5.14 20.22
CA TYR A 192 1.78 -4.28 21.14
C TYR A 192 0.67 -3.55 20.38
N LEU A 193 -0.52 -3.49 20.97
CA LEU A 193 -1.61 -2.69 20.43
C LEU A 193 -1.80 -1.49 21.35
N ASN A 194 -1.59 -0.28 20.83
CA ASN A 194 -1.84 0.95 21.56
C ASN A 194 -3.36 1.16 21.75
N ALA A 195 -3.72 2.18 22.53
CA ALA A 195 -5.12 2.43 22.88
C ALA A 195 -6.01 2.69 21.65
N ASP A 196 -5.47 3.31 20.59
CA ASP A 196 -6.23 3.63 19.39
C ASP A 196 -6.39 2.41 18.48
N GLU A 197 -5.33 1.60 18.32
CA GLU A 197 -5.39 0.32 17.60
C GLU A 197 -6.36 -0.67 18.26
N GLN A 198 -6.43 -0.69 19.59
CA GLN A 198 -7.40 -1.50 20.33
C GLN A 198 -8.84 -1.01 20.07
N LYS A 199 -9.07 0.31 20.07
CA LYS A 199 -10.39 0.88 19.73
C LYS A 199 -10.77 0.53 18.29
N GLU A 200 -9.83 0.64 17.36
CA GLU A 200 -10.06 0.34 15.95
C GLU A 200 -10.37 -1.15 15.77
N LEU A 201 -9.61 -2.06 16.39
CA LEU A 201 -9.90 -3.49 16.37
C LEU A 201 -11.30 -3.81 16.93
N GLN A 202 -11.71 -3.12 17.99
CA GLN A 202 -13.05 -3.26 18.57
C GLN A 202 -14.13 -2.79 17.60
N LEU A 203 -13.92 -1.64 16.93
CA LEU A 203 -14.84 -1.15 15.89
C LEU A 203 -14.96 -2.16 14.75
N TYR A 204 -13.85 -2.75 14.31
CA TYR A 204 -13.85 -3.83 13.31
C TYR A 204 -14.71 -5.02 13.75
N THR A 205 -14.54 -5.44 15.00
CA THR A 205 -15.27 -6.58 15.57
C THR A 205 -16.77 -6.30 15.69
N ASP A 206 -17.15 -5.08 16.07
CA ASP A 206 -18.54 -4.75 16.38
C ASP A 206 -19.37 -4.40 15.14
N PHE A 207 -18.76 -3.82 14.12
CA PHE A 207 -19.49 -3.21 13.00
C PHE A 207 -19.23 -3.85 11.63
N TYR A 208 -18.25 -4.75 11.49
CA TYR A 208 -17.83 -5.28 10.19
C TYR A 208 -18.02 -6.78 10.05
N SER A 209 -17.86 -7.27 8.81
CA SER A 209 -17.93 -8.71 8.58
C SER A 209 -16.74 -9.41 9.26
N PRO A 210 -16.90 -10.68 9.69
CA PRO A 210 -15.81 -11.45 10.28
C PRO A 210 -14.56 -11.50 9.39
N GLN A 211 -14.72 -11.52 8.07
CA GLN A 211 -13.60 -11.51 7.12
C GLN A 211 -12.82 -10.19 7.15
N GLU A 212 -13.51 -9.05 7.31
CA GLU A 212 -12.86 -7.74 7.40
C GLU A 212 -12.17 -7.56 8.74
N ALA A 213 -12.79 -8.02 9.83
CA ALA A 213 -12.16 -8.03 11.15
C ALA A 213 -10.93 -8.94 11.19
N ASP A 214 -11.01 -10.14 10.62
CA ASP A 214 -9.86 -11.07 10.50
C ASP A 214 -8.74 -10.46 9.64
N ALA A 215 -9.08 -9.81 8.53
CA ALA A 215 -8.09 -9.15 7.67
C ALA A 215 -7.38 -7.99 8.39
N TYR A 216 -8.12 -7.17 9.15
CA TYR A 216 -7.54 -6.11 9.97
C TYR A 216 -6.68 -6.69 11.09
N GLN A 217 -7.14 -7.73 11.79
CA GLN A 217 -6.34 -8.39 12.81
C GLN A 217 -5.04 -8.99 12.25
N GLN A 218 -5.07 -9.52 11.02
CA GLN A 218 -3.88 -10.01 10.33
C GLN A 218 -2.95 -8.87 9.86
N SER A 219 -3.49 -7.69 9.57
CA SER A 219 -2.68 -6.53 9.17
C SER A 219 -1.85 -6.01 10.35
N ILE A 220 -2.43 -5.99 11.56
CA ILE A 220 -1.77 -5.58 12.81
C ILE A 220 -1.00 -6.73 13.49
N GLY A 221 -1.31 -7.99 13.19
CA GLY A 221 -0.86 -9.20 13.89
C GLY A 221 0.62 -9.61 13.76
N ARG A 222 1.53 -8.67 13.51
CA ARG A 222 2.97 -8.93 13.30
C ARG A 222 3.82 -8.43 14.49
N SER A 223 5.15 -8.49 14.40
CA SER A 223 5.97 -7.86 15.44
C SER A 223 5.81 -6.34 15.45
N GLU A 224 6.12 -5.70 16.56
CA GLU A 224 6.01 -4.25 16.72
C GLU A 224 6.89 -3.51 15.71
N SER A 225 8.11 -4.00 15.47
CA SER A 225 9.02 -3.45 14.46
C SER A 225 8.43 -3.52 13.05
N GLU A 226 7.76 -4.61 12.72
CA GLU A 226 7.15 -4.84 11.43
C GLU A 226 5.91 -3.95 11.23
N LYS A 227 5.10 -3.78 12.28
CA LYS A 227 3.95 -2.88 12.31
C LYS A 227 4.38 -1.44 12.03
N LEU A 228 5.36 -0.93 12.79
CA LEU A 228 5.92 0.41 12.61
C LEU A 228 6.54 0.61 11.22
N THR A 229 7.29 -0.38 10.72
CA THR A 229 7.89 -0.33 9.37
C THR A 229 6.80 -0.18 8.32
N ARG A 230 5.76 -1.02 8.36
CA ARG A 230 4.68 -1.00 7.37
C ARG A 230 3.90 0.31 7.41
N ARG A 231 3.59 0.82 8.61
CA ARG A 231 2.92 2.11 8.78
C ARG A 231 3.76 3.25 8.18
N THR A 232 5.06 3.27 8.48
CA THR A 232 6.02 4.25 7.93
C THR A 232 6.04 4.21 6.40
N VAL A 233 6.23 3.02 5.83
CA VAL A 233 6.26 2.80 4.38
C VAL A 233 4.94 3.23 3.73
N HIS A 234 3.81 2.93 4.36
CA HIS A 234 2.49 3.34 3.87
C HIS A 234 2.36 4.86 3.84
N MET A 235 2.66 5.57 4.94
CA MET A 235 2.56 7.04 5.01
C MET A 235 3.49 7.72 3.98
N LEU A 236 4.73 7.23 3.82
CA LEU A 236 5.66 7.74 2.82
C LEU A 236 5.20 7.46 1.38
N ARG A 237 4.63 6.28 1.12
CA ARG A 237 4.09 5.92 -0.19
C ARG A 237 2.88 6.77 -0.58
N THR A 238 1.95 6.98 0.33
CA THR A 238 0.77 7.81 0.04
C THR A 238 1.17 9.27 -0.14
N GLY A 239 2.17 9.74 0.62
CA GLY A 239 2.68 11.11 0.53
C GLY A 239 1.67 12.16 0.99
N LEU A 240 0.71 11.76 1.84
CA LEU A 240 -0.35 12.63 2.36
C LEU A 240 0.10 13.47 3.55
N GLU A 241 1.09 12.98 4.27
CA GLU A 241 1.70 13.63 5.44
C GLU A 241 3.13 14.09 5.10
N THR A 242 3.61 15.10 5.81
CA THR A 242 4.99 15.58 5.70
C THR A 242 5.96 14.59 6.35
N ARG A 243 7.24 14.66 5.97
CA ARG A 243 8.28 13.79 6.54
C ARG A 243 8.41 14.00 8.05
N GLU A 244 8.29 15.24 8.48
CA GLU A 244 8.34 15.64 9.88
C GLU A 244 7.18 15.04 10.69
N GLU A 245 5.95 15.15 10.19
CA GLU A 245 4.77 14.54 10.83
C GLU A 245 4.93 13.02 10.95
N ILE A 246 5.38 12.36 9.89
CA ILE A 246 5.61 10.91 9.88
C ILE A 246 6.69 10.52 10.89
N ALA A 247 7.81 11.24 10.93
CA ALA A 247 8.88 10.99 11.90
C ALA A 247 8.38 11.16 13.34
N ASP A 248 7.62 12.23 13.61
CA ASP A 248 7.01 12.48 14.92
C ASP A 248 6.05 11.36 15.32
N HIS A 249 5.22 10.84 14.41
CA HIS A 249 4.35 9.69 14.68
C HIS A 249 5.13 8.46 15.15
N ILE A 250 6.21 8.12 14.44
CA ILE A 250 7.03 6.94 14.76
C ILE A 250 7.76 7.14 16.09
N LEU A 251 8.34 8.32 16.32
CA LEU A 251 9.06 8.64 17.55
C LEU A 251 8.12 8.61 18.76
N ASN A 252 6.91 9.15 18.63
CA ASN A 252 5.91 9.10 19.69
C ASN A 252 5.49 7.66 20.02
N GLU A 253 5.27 6.80 19.01
CA GLU A 253 4.96 5.38 19.24
C GLU A 253 6.13 4.63 19.90
N LEU A 254 7.37 4.92 19.50
CA LEU A 254 8.56 4.34 20.14
C LEU A 254 8.68 4.78 21.60
N ASP A 255 8.44 6.06 21.89
CA ASP A 255 8.47 6.57 23.25
C ASP A 255 7.33 5.98 24.10
N GLU A 256 6.12 5.79 23.56
CA GLU A 256 4.98 5.14 24.25
C GLU A 256 5.36 3.75 24.76
N ILE A 257 5.99 2.92 23.93
CA ILE A 257 6.43 1.57 24.29
C ILE A 257 7.79 1.54 25.02
N GLY A 258 8.30 2.70 25.40
CA GLY A 258 9.58 2.84 26.12
C GLY A 258 10.79 2.38 25.32
N ALA A 259 10.71 2.40 23.99
CA ALA A 259 11.80 2.10 23.06
C ALA A 259 12.64 3.36 22.76
N HIS A 260 13.06 4.04 23.83
CA HIS A 260 13.71 5.34 23.73
C HIS A 260 15.04 5.27 22.95
N LEU A 261 15.24 6.25 22.08
CA LEU A 261 16.46 6.39 21.29
C LEU A 261 17.46 7.28 22.02
N SER A 262 18.63 6.73 22.37
CA SER A 262 19.76 7.58 22.78
C SER A 262 20.14 8.55 21.66
N ASP A 263 20.80 9.68 21.96
CA ASP A 263 21.24 10.66 20.94
C ASP A 263 21.87 10.03 19.69
N TYR A 264 22.81 9.09 19.88
CA TYR A 264 23.45 8.37 18.78
C TYR A 264 22.47 7.54 17.92
N ARG A 265 21.48 6.89 18.54
CA ARG A 265 20.45 6.11 17.84
C ARG A 265 19.41 7.00 17.19
N PHE A 266 19.12 8.15 17.77
CA PHE A 266 18.25 9.16 17.16
C PHE A 266 18.86 9.68 15.86
N MET A 267 20.17 9.94 15.84
CA MET A 267 20.88 10.29 14.60
C MET A 267 20.78 9.19 13.54
N ILE A 268 21.05 7.93 13.91
CA ILE A 268 20.91 6.79 12.98
C ILE A 268 19.47 6.66 12.46
N PHE A 269 18.48 6.85 13.33
CA PHE A 269 17.07 6.83 12.92
C PHE A 269 16.80 7.89 11.86
N GLY A 270 17.26 9.13 12.08
CA GLY A 270 17.11 10.21 11.10
C GLY A 270 17.71 9.88 9.74
N ASP A 271 18.96 9.40 9.72
CA ASP A 271 19.64 9.02 8.46
C ASP A 271 18.86 7.90 7.72
N LEU A 272 18.47 6.84 8.44
CA LEU A 272 17.72 5.72 7.84
C LEU A 272 16.32 6.11 7.39
N PHE A 273 15.66 7.02 8.12
CA PHE A 273 14.34 7.52 7.77
C PHE A 273 14.39 8.38 6.51
N GLU A 274 15.35 9.30 6.40
CA GLU A 274 15.54 10.11 5.19
C GLU A 274 15.91 9.24 3.99
N ASP A 275 16.82 8.28 4.15
CA ASP A 275 17.13 7.31 3.10
C ASP A 275 15.87 6.52 2.67
N LEU A 276 15.02 6.11 3.62
CA LEU A 276 13.75 5.48 3.25
C LEU A 276 12.85 6.45 2.48
N ALA A 277 12.68 7.69 2.97
CA ALA A 277 11.81 8.70 2.37
C ALA A 277 12.27 9.18 0.99
N ASP A 278 13.57 9.11 0.70
CA ASP A 278 14.16 9.52 -0.58
C ASP A 278 14.08 8.43 -1.66
N TYR A 279 14.24 7.17 -1.26
CA TYR A 279 14.35 6.04 -2.18
C TYR A 279 13.05 5.24 -2.35
N LEU A 280 12.09 5.40 -1.45
CA LEU A 280 10.80 4.71 -1.55
C LEU A 280 9.93 5.33 -2.65
N PRO A 281 9.52 4.57 -3.67
CA PRO A 281 8.57 5.04 -4.68
C PRO A 281 7.28 5.56 -4.03
N SER A 282 6.87 6.77 -4.38
CA SER A 282 5.69 7.41 -3.81
C SER A 282 4.58 7.61 -4.83
N TRP A 283 3.35 7.30 -4.44
CA TRP A 283 2.15 7.46 -5.25
C TRP A 283 1.81 8.93 -5.49
N ALA A 284 2.11 9.82 -4.55
CA ALA A 284 2.00 11.27 -4.73
C ALA A 284 2.98 11.80 -5.80
N TYR A 285 4.06 11.07 -6.06
CA TYR A 285 5.07 11.39 -7.07
C TYR A 285 4.96 10.47 -8.29
N TRP A 286 3.77 9.95 -8.60
CA TRP A 286 3.57 9.08 -9.77
C TRP A 286 4.49 7.85 -9.84
N GLY A 287 4.85 7.29 -8.69
CA GLY A 287 5.75 6.15 -8.58
C GLY A 287 7.23 6.51 -8.64
N TRP A 288 7.61 7.78 -8.80
CA TRP A 288 9.00 8.21 -8.65
C TRP A 288 9.44 8.03 -7.20
N PRO A 289 10.68 7.54 -6.96
CA PRO A 289 11.39 7.84 -5.73
C PRO A 289 11.56 9.36 -5.60
N PRO A 290 11.24 9.98 -4.45
CA PRO A 290 11.33 11.43 -4.29
C PRO A 290 12.69 12.03 -4.65
N LYS A 291 13.81 11.32 -4.43
CA LYS A 291 15.14 11.81 -4.82
C LYS A 291 15.31 11.97 -6.34
N ASP A 292 14.56 11.20 -7.12
CA ASP A 292 14.65 11.12 -8.57
C ASP A 292 13.55 11.95 -9.24
N ALA A 293 12.56 12.43 -8.47
CA ALA A 293 11.47 13.28 -8.96
C ALA A 293 11.99 14.71 -9.20
N GLN A 294 12.22 15.06 -10.49
CA GLN A 294 12.67 16.38 -10.95
C GLN A 294 11.60 17.11 -11.76
#